data_AF-A0AAW8VPI4-F1
#
_entry.id   AF-A0AAW8VPI4-F1
#
_cell.length_a   1.000
_cell.length_b   1.000
_cell.length_c   1.000
_cell.angle_alpha   90.00
_cell.angle_beta   90.00
_cell.angle_gamma   90.00
#
_symmetry.space_group_name_H-M   'P 1'
#
loop_
_entity.id
_entity.type
_entity.pdbx_description
1 polymer ?
#
loop_
_entity_poly.entity_id
_entity_poly.type
_entity_poly.pdbx_seq_one_letter_code
_entity_poly.pdbx_strand_id
1 'polypeptide(L)'
;MKKLLLLGFFLLLCSLYLSAQNTVSGTVTDKKGNPIPGAKVEIKGGTESTITELDGTFTLETKIPAQKVKVYYVGMQSKEQKVKPNMLIKMSDSNWWREKPDKYQWLIGAQTALPDCEDIKPSFGLMLGRVKKIGWYVKGVYSKVPDTDGSMEAEDYYAHWLTGKIKQSYWNATAGFIARLWSPVHVYIGAGYSNRKVAWETFDGSYVKYEPDCYYGAVIECGLMLKVKKFFINGGVMLNNDSNNFKDRVGNFGIGMYF
;
A
#
# COMPACT_ATOMS: atom_id res chain seq x y z
N MET A 1 13.40 -78.24 0.42
CA MET A 1 12.69 -77.33 -0.53
C MET A 1 12.04 -76.13 0.16
N LYS A 2 11.32 -76.28 1.29
CA LYS A 2 10.70 -75.15 2.03
C LYS A 2 11.66 -74.02 2.46
N LYS A 3 12.89 -74.37 2.87
CA LYS A 3 13.93 -73.39 3.27
C LYS A 3 14.49 -72.56 2.10
N LEU A 4 14.58 -73.14 0.89
CA LEU A 4 14.96 -72.41 -0.32
C LEU A 4 13.85 -71.46 -0.80
N LEU A 5 12.59 -71.88 -0.67
CA LEU A 5 11.43 -71.01 -0.95
C LEU A 5 11.35 -69.81 0.01
N LEU A 6 11.63 -70.02 1.30
CA LEU A 6 11.70 -68.95 2.30
C LEU A 6 12.83 -67.94 2.03
N LEU A 7 14.01 -68.41 1.59
CA LEU A 7 15.13 -67.54 1.22
C LEU A 7 14.81 -66.73 -0.05
N GLY A 8 14.18 -67.35 -1.05
CA GLY A 8 13.72 -66.66 -2.25
C GLY A 8 12.67 -65.59 -1.96
N PHE A 9 11.72 -65.86 -1.06
CA PHE A 9 10.72 -64.89 -0.63
C PHE A 9 11.33 -63.73 0.17
N PHE A 10 12.33 -64.00 1.01
CA PHE A 10 13.07 -62.97 1.75
C PHE A 10 13.86 -62.03 0.82
N LEU A 11 14.50 -62.57 -0.23
CA LEU A 11 15.20 -61.77 -1.25
C LEU A 11 14.23 -60.91 -2.08
N LEU A 12 13.02 -61.40 -2.35
CA LEU A 12 11.95 -60.66 -3.04
C LEU A 12 11.35 -59.53 -2.19
N LEU A 13 11.37 -59.67 -0.85
CA LEU A 13 10.97 -58.60 0.07
C LEU A 13 12.06 -57.52 0.21
N CYS A 14 13.35 -57.88 0.10
CA CYS A 14 14.45 -56.92 0.11
C CYS A 14 14.49 -56.03 -1.14
N SER A 15 14.04 -56.52 -2.31
CA SER A 15 14.01 -55.72 -3.54
C SER A 15 12.93 -54.63 -3.57
N LEU A 16 11.95 -54.68 -2.65
CA LEU A 16 10.90 -53.67 -2.49
C LEU A 16 11.37 -52.39 -1.78
N TYR A 17 12.62 -52.34 -1.31
CA TYR A 17 13.21 -51.18 -0.61
C TYR A 17 14.10 -50.28 -1.48
N LEU A 18 14.07 -50.40 -2.82
CA LEU A 18 14.65 -49.36 -3.67
C LEU A 18 13.81 -48.07 -3.56
N SER A 19 14.20 -47.18 -2.66
CA SER A 19 13.71 -45.80 -2.63
C SER A 19 14.19 -45.11 -3.92
N ALA A 20 13.27 -44.86 -4.85
CA ALA A 20 13.56 -44.05 -6.02
C ALA A 20 13.79 -42.60 -5.58
N GLN A 21 15.05 -42.19 -5.52
CA GLN A 21 15.41 -40.78 -5.33
C GLN A 21 14.92 -40.00 -6.56
N ASN A 22 14.06 -39.02 -6.33
CA ASN A 22 13.58 -38.17 -7.42
C ASN A 22 14.62 -37.08 -7.65
N THR A 23 15.28 -37.12 -8.81
CA THR A 23 16.28 -36.11 -9.18
C THR A 23 15.64 -35.04 -10.05
N VAL A 24 15.79 -33.78 -9.68
CA VAL A 24 15.36 -32.61 -10.45
C VAL A 24 16.60 -31.90 -10.97
N SER A 25 16.71 -31.73 -12.28
CA SER A 25 17.83 -31.04 -12.91
C SER A 25 17.38 -29.96 -13.89
N GLY A 26 18.27 -29.02 -14.18
CA GLY A 26 18.04 -27.95 -15.13
C GLY A 26 19.18 -26.94 -15.18
N THR A 27 18.95 -25.82 -15.86
CA THR A 27 19.92 -24.74 -16.02
C THR A 27 19.28 -23.39 -15.70
N VAL A 28 19.98 -22.54 -14.96
CA VAL A 28 19.56 -21.18 -14.61
C VAL A 28 20.36 -20.17 -15.43
N THR A 29 19.66 -19.27 -16.12
CA THR A 29 20.26 -18.25 -16.98
C THR A 29 19.65 -16.88 -16.75
N ASP A 30 20.34 -15.81 -17.15
CA ASP A 30 19.78 -14.47 -17.20
C ASP A 30 18.87 -14.28 -18.44
N LYS A 31 18.35 -13.08 -18.66
CA LYS A 31 17.52 -12.77 -19.85
C LYS A 31 18.29 -12.87 -21.18
N LYS A 32 19.60 -12.67 -21.14
CA LYS A 32 20.49 -12.71 -22.31
C LYS A 32 20.95 -14.13 -22.63
N GLY A 33 20.64 -15.10 -21.76
CA GLY A 33 21.03 -16.50 -21.91
C GLY A 33 22.37 -16.84 -21.25
N ASN A 34 22.99 -15.91 -20.51
CA ASN A 34 24.21 -16.20 -19.77
C ASN A 34 23.89 -17.09 -18.56
N PRO A 35 24.72 -18.09 -18.26
CA PRO A 35 24.53 -18.92 -17.07
C PRO A 35 24.68 -18.10 -15.80
N ILE A 36 23.89 -18.45 -14.78
CA ILE A 36 23.97 -17.82 -13.45
C ILE A 36 24.57 -18.84 -12.48
N PRO A 37 25.86 -18.75 -12.17
CA PRO A 37 26.48 -19.57 -11.14
C PRO A 37 26.14 -19.05 -9.74
N GLY A 38 25.99 -19.95 -8.77
CA GLY A 38 25.70 -19.58 -7.38
C GLY A 38 24.23 -19.24 -7.08
N ALA A 39 23.30 -19.53 -7.99
CA ALA A 39 21.86 -19.39 -7.73
C ALA A 39 21.37 -20.53 -6.83
N LYS A 40 20.63 -20.18 -5.79
CA LYS A 40 19.99 -21.16 -4.88
C LYS A 40 18.72 -21.69 -5.54
N VAL A 41 18.60 -23.01 -5.63
CA VAL A 41 17.41 -23.71 -6.14
C VAL A 41 16.83 -24.56 -5.01
N GLU A 42 15.56 -24.37 -4.66
CA GLU A 42 14.89 -25.13 -3.59
C GLU A 42 13.55 -25.70 -4.02
N ILE A 43 13.15 -26.84 -3.43
CA ILE A 43 11.81 -27.41 -3.66
C ILE A 43 10.77 -26.59 -2.90
N LYS A 44 9.69 -26.19 -3.59
CA LYS A 44 8.61 -25.46 -2.95
C LYS A 44 7.89 -26.37 -1.95
N GLY A 45 7.98 -26.04 -0.66
CA GLY A 45 7.38 -26.79 0.44
C GLY A 45 8.26 -27.93 0.98
N GLY A 46 9.48 -28.10 0.45
CA GLY A 46 10.51 -28.99 1.00
C GLY A 46 11.61 -28.21 1.71
N THR A 47 12.59 -28.93 2.24
CA THR A 47 13.82 -28.35 2.83
C THR A 47 15.05 -28.56 1.93
N GLU A 48 14.90 -29.38 0.90
CA GLU A 48 15.93 -29.72 -0.06
C GLU A 48 16.24 -28.51 -0.97
N SER A 49 17.53 -28.17 -1.05
CA SER A 49 18.03 -27.12 -1.93
C SER A 49 19.42 -27.44 -2.43
N THR A 50 19.79 -26.83 -3.55
CA THR A 50 21.11 -26.94 -4.18
C THR A 50 21.54 -25.57 -4.71
N ILE A 51 22.78 -25.46 -5.17
CA ILE A 51 23.35 -24.26 -5.77
C ILE A 51 23.72 -24.58 -7.22
N THR A 52 23.55 -23.62 -8.13
CA THR A 52 23.99 -23.79 -9.51
C THR A 52 25.49 -23.75 -9.68
N GLU A 53 26.00 -24.61 -10.54
CA GLU A 53 27.40 -24.72 -10.94
C GLU A 53 27.84 -23.55 -11.85
N LEU A 54 29.12 -23.54 -12.24
CA LEU A 54 29.72 -22.49 -13.08
C LEU A 54 29.02 -22.28 -14.44
N ASP A 55 28.48 -23.35 -15.01
CA ASP A 55 27.71 -23.34 -16.25
C ASP A 55 26.20 -23.09 -16.03
N GLY A 56 25.81 -22.75 -14.80
CA GLY A 56 24.43 -22.49 -14.40
C GLY A 56 23.58 -23.76 -14.24
N THR A 57 24.14 -24.96 -14.41
CA THR A 57 23.41 -26.21 -14.20
C THR A 57 23.17 -26.47 -12.71
N PHE A 58 22.13 -27.22 -12.38
CA PHE A 58 21.91 -27.72 -11.02
C PHE A 58 21.31 -29.12 -11.07
N THR A 59 21.58 -29.88 -10.01
CA THR A 59 20.96 -31.18 -9.72
C THR A 59 20.51 -31.17 -8.27
N LEU A 60 19.25 -31.54 -8.04
CA LEU A 60 18.60 -31.51 -6.74
C LEU A 60 17.87 -32.83 -6.49
N GLU A 61 18.35 -33.59 -5.53
CA GLU A 61 17.71 -34.82 -5.07
C GLU A 61 16.59 -34.47 -4.07
N THR A 62 15.43 -35.11 -4.24
CA THR A 62 14.29 -34.93 -3.35
C THR A 62 13.66 -36.26 -2.97
N LYS A 63 13.25 -36.35 -1.71
CA LYS A 63 12.55 -37.53 -1.15
C LYS A 63 11.11 -37.63 -1.65
N ILE A 64 10.53 -36.50 -2.04
CA ILE A 64 9.15 -36.41 -2.55
C ILE A 64 9.12 -35.89 -3.99
N PRO A 65 8.14 -36.28 -4.81
CA PRO A 65 7.95 -35.70 -6.13
C PRO A 65 7.73 -34.19 -6.05
N ALA A 66 8.70 -33.42 -6.55
CA ALA A 66 8.62 -31.96 -6.55
C ALA A 66 7.76 -31.46 -7.72
N GLN A 67 6.74 -30.65 -7.43
CA GLN A 67 5.94 -30.02 -8.49
C GLN A 67 6.55 -28.72 -9.01
N LYS A 68 7.25 -27.98 -8.14
CA LYS A 68 7.83 -26.67 -8.44
C LYS A 68 9.15 -26.49 -7.72
N VAL A 69 10.08 -25.81 -8.40
CA VAL A 69 11.28 -25.25 -7.78
C VAL A 69 11.15 -23.75 -7.65
N LYS A 70 11.85 -23.18 -6.68
CA LYS A 70 12.02 -21.74 -6.53
C LYS A 70 13.51 -21.41 -6.59
N VAL A 71 13.86 -20.45 -7.45
CA VAL A 71 15.24 -20.04 -7.69
C VAL A 71 15.46 -18.62 -7.16
N TYR A 72 16.58 -18.43 -6.46
CA TYR A 72 17.00 -17.15 -5.91
C TYR A 72 18.43 -16.85 -6.33
N TYR A 73 18.68 -15.60 -6.65
CA TYR A 73 20.01 -15.08 -6.88
C TYR A 73 20.05 -13.62 -6.44
N VAL A 74 21.19 -13.19 -5.89
CA VAL A 74 21.34 -11.82 -5.38
C VAL A 74 21.13 -10.83 -6.52
N GLY A 75 20.31 -9.79 -6.29
CA GLY A 75 20.00 -8.78 -7.30
C GLY A 75 19.01 -9.23 -8.40
N MET A 76 18.42 -10.41 -8.28
CA MET A 76 17.43 -10.93 -9.23
C MET A 76 16.09 -11.27 -8.58
N GLN A 77 15.02 -11.18 -9.37
CA GLN A 77 13.67 -11.54 -8.95
C GLN A 77 13.57 -13.06 -8.80
N SER A 78 13.15 -13.54 -7.62
CA SER A 78 12.97 -14.98 -7.39
C SER A 78 11.95 -15.56 -8.36
N LYS A 79 12.23 -16.73 -8.92
CA LYS A 79 11.36 -17.35 -9.93
C LYS A 79 10.90 -18.73 -9.49
N GLU A 80 9.58 -18.96 -9.58
CA GLU A 80 9.00 -20.29 -9.44
C GLU A 80 8.78 -20.91 -10.82
N GLN A 81 9.19 -22.17 -11.00
CA GLN A 81 9.04 -22.91 -12.24
C GLN A 81 8.52 -24.33 -11.93
N LYS A 82 7.55 -24.81 -12.72
CA LYS A 82 7.10 -26.20 -12.65
C LYS A 82 8.24 -27.12 -13.11
N VAL A 83 8.48 -28.19 -12.36
CA VAL A 83 9.50 -29.20 -12.70
C VAL A 83 9.16 -29.84 -14.03
N LYS A 84 10.15 -29.88 -14.93
CA LYS A 84 10.09 -30.55 -16.24
C LYS A 84 11.47 -31.12 -16.56
N PRO A 85 11.57 -32.19 -17.37
CA PRO A 85 12.85 -32.66 -17.89
C PRO A 85 13.59 -31.54 -18.63
N ASN A 86 14.89 -31.39 -18.38
CA ASN A 86 15.77 -30.40 -19.01
C ASN A 86 15.25 -28.95 -18.93
N MET A 87 14.75 -28.53 -17.76
CA MET A 87 14.14 -27.20 -17.64
C MET A 87 15.19 -26.07 -17.67
N LEU A 88 14.89 -25.05 -18.47
CA LEU A 88 15.65 -23.79 -18.50
C LEU A 88 14.90 -22.72 -17.69
N ILE A 89 15.55 -22.19 -16.66
CA ILE A 89 15.01 -21.16 -15.79
C ILE A 89 15.67 -19.82 -16.13
N LYS A 90 14.94 -18.97 -16.86
CA LYS A 90 15.38 -17.59 -17.15
C LYS A 90 15.02 -16.64 -16.01
N MET A 91 16.02 -16.13 -15.31
CA MET A 91 15.90 -15.14 -14.24
C MET A 91 15.73 -13.73 -14.82
N SER A 92 15.20 -12.81 -14.01
CA SER A 92 15.03 -11.40 -14.36
C SER A 92 15.62 -10.52 -13.27
N ASP A 93 16.20 -9.38 -13.63
CA ASP A 93 16.75 -8.42 -12.66
C ASP A 93 15.67 -7.96 -11.67
N SER A 94 16.03 -7.82 -10.39
CA SER A 94 15.11 -7.33 -9.36
C SER A 94 14.95 -5.81 -9.45
N ASN A 95 14.06 -5.35 -10.32
CA ASN A 95 13.63 -3.95 -10.30
C ASN A 95 12.42 -3.78 -9.38
N TRP A 96 12.60 -4.03 -8.08
CA TRP A 96 11.51 -3.98 -7.09
C TRP A 96 10.77 -2.63 -7.08
N TRP A 97 11.44 -1.54 -7.49
CA TRP A 97 10.82 -0.22 -7.66
C TRP A 97 10.01 -0.06 -8.96
N ARG A 98 10.24 -0.87 -10.00
CA ARG A 98 9.51 -0.83 -11.30
C ARG A 98 8.52 -1.98 -11.48
N GLU A 99 8.51 -2.96 -10.58
CA GLU A 99 7.57 -4.09 -10.66
C GLU A 99 6.13 -3.59 -10.65
N LYS A 100 5.44 -3.84 -11.76
CA LYS A 100 4.02 -3.49 -11.91
C LYS A 100 3.23 -4.34 -10.91
N PRO A 101 2.23 -3.76 -10.23
CA PRO A 101 1.39 -4.56 -9.36
C PRO A 101 0.55 -5.50 -10.22
N ASP A 102 0.49 -6.78 -9.86
CA ASP A 102 -0.24 -7.78 -10.65
C ASP A 102 -1.76 -7.62 -10.52
N LYS A 103 -2.22 -7.21 -9.33
CA LYS A 103 -3.64 -7.05 -8.98
C LYS A 103 -3.96 -5.66 -8.43
N TYR A 104 -5.23 -5.28 -8.52
CA TYR A 104 -5.76 -4.15 -7.76
C TYR A 104 -5.70 -4.46 -6.26
N GLN A 105 -5.37 -3.45 -5.47
CA GLN A 105 -5.35 -3.52 -4.01
C GLN A 105 -6.36 -2.53 -3.46
N TRP A 106 -7.13 -2.97 -2.47
CA TRP A 106 -7.95 -2.05 -1.68
C TRP A 106 -7.05 -1.34 -0.68
N LEU A 107 -7.44 -0.13 -0.29
CA LEU A 107 -6.77 0.63 0.76
C LEU A 107 -7.79 1.29 1.66
N ILE A 108 -7.46 1.36 2.95
CA ILE A 108 -8.20 2.12 3.96
C ILE A 108 -7.19 2.84 4.85
N GLY A 109 -7.49 4.06 5.26
CA GLY A 109 -6.62 4.81 6.16
C GLY A 109 -7.34 5.87 6.97
N ALA A 110 -6.82 6.12 8.17
CA ALA A 110 -7.19 7.28 8.96
C ALA A 110 -6.60 8.54 8.34
N GLN A 111 -7.37 9.61 8.35
CA GLN A 111 -7.02 10.89 7.74
C GLN A 111 -7.21 12.01 8.76
N THR A 112 -6.37 13.03 8.67
CA THR A 112 -6.50 14.27 9.39
C THR A 112 -6.39 15.46 8.43
N ALA A 113 -7.13 16.51 8.71
CA ALA A 113 -7.03 17.81 8.06
C ALA A 113 -6.72 18.89 9.08
N LEU A 114 -5.84 19.82 8.70
CA LEU A 114 -5.35 20.91 9.52
C LEU A 114 -5.70 22.24 8.84
N PRO A 115 -6.88 22.81 9.13
CA PRO A 115 -7.24 24.13 8.61
C PRO A 115 -6.39 25.21 9.29
N ASP A 116 -5.96 26.21 8.52
CA ASP A 116 -5.19 27.35 9.03
C ASP A 116 -5.99 28.10 10.11
N CYS A 117 -5.41 28.19 11.30
CA CYS A 117 -5.97 28.86 12.47
C CYS A 117 -4.88 29.11 13.51
N GLU A 118 -5.13 30.05 14.43
CA GLU A 118 -4.23 30.38 15.54
C GLU A 118 -4.08 29.20 16.52
N ASP A 119 -5.16 28.45 16.75
CA ASP A 119 -5.19 27.21 17.55
C ASP A 119 -5.49 25.98 16.67
N ILE A 120 -4.45 25.22 16.30
CA ILE A 120 -4.58 24.05 15.41
C ILE A 120 -5.59 23.04 15.97
N LYS A 121 -6.78 22.98 15.37
CA LYS A 121 -7.84 22.01 15.66
C LYS A 121 -7.98 21.02 14.51
N PRO A 122 -7.45 19.78 14.64
CA PRO A 122 -7.51 18.79 13.57
C PRO A 122 -8.93 18.26 13.38
N SER A 123 -9.30 18.02 12.12
CA SER A 123 -10.45 17.20 11.73
C SER A 123 -10.01 15.80 11.39
N PHE A 124 -10.76 14.78 11.80
CA PHE A 124 -10.38 13.38 11.60
C PHE A 124 -11.39 12.65 10.71
N GLY A 125 -10.93 11.62 10.01
CA GLY A 125 -11.83 10.77 9.25
C GLY A 125 -11.12 9.64 8.53
N LEU A 126 -11.68 9.22 7.41
CA LEU A 126 -11.29 8.00 6.70
C LEU A 126 -11.12 8.24 5.21
N MET A 127 -10.19 7.50 4.63
CA MET A 127 -10.01 7.34 3.19
C MET A 127 -10.20 5.87 2.83
N LEU A 128 -11.00 5.60 1.79
CA LEU A 128 -11.15 4.30 1.17
C LEU A 128 -10.79 4.44 -0.31
N GLY A 129 -10.10 3.45 -0.86
CA GLY A 129 -9.79 3.46 -2.29
C GLY A 129 -9.38 2.12 -2.83
N ARG A 130 -9.11 2.10 -4.13
CA ARG A 130 -8.63 0.92 -4.83
C ARG A 130 -7.67 1.32 -5.94
N VAL A 131 -6.47 0.74 -5.97
CA VAL A 131 -5.42 1.13 -6.93
C VAL A 131 -4.62 -0.06 -7.45
N LYS A 132 -4.27 0.00 -8.75
CA LYS A 132 -3.26 -0.86 -9.39
C LYS A 132 -2.13 0.01 -9.94
N LYS A 133 -2.30 0.53 -11.16
CA LYS A 133 -1.46 1.61 -11.72
C LYS A 133 -2.19 2.94 -11.61
N ILE A 134 -3.46 2.93 -11.93
CA ILE A 134 -4.42 4.01 -11.70
C ILE A 134 -5.54 3.41 -10.84
N GLY A 135 -6.15 4.24 -10.01
CA GLY A 135 -7.15 3.87 -9.03
C GLY A 135 -8.02 5.06 -8.66
N TRP A 136 -8.94 4.83 -7.73
CA TRP A 136 -9.82 5.85 -7.19
C TRP A 136 -9.77 5.86 -5.67
N TYR A 137 -10.21 6.97 -5.09
CA TYR A 137 -10.44 7.08 -3.66
C TYR A 137 -11.66 7.95 -3.35
N VAL A 138 -12.21 7.73 -2.16
CA VAL A 138 -13.12 8.64 -1.47
C VAL A 138 -12.55 8.91 -0.09
N LYS A 139 -12.72 10.13 0.39
CA LYS A 139 -12.23 10.56 1.70
C LYS A 139 -13.23 11.52 2.33
N GLY A 140 -13.46 11.37 3.62
CA GLY A 140 -14.18 12.35 4.42
C GLY A 140 -13.45 12.61 5.72
N VAL A 141 -13.46 13.87 6.16
CA VAL A 141 -12.98 14.28 7.50
C VAL A 141 -14.04 15.14 8.17
N TYR A 142 -14.07 15.12 9.49
CA TYR A 142 -15.02 15.86 10.30
C TYR A 142 -14.38 16.27 11.62
N SER A 143 -14.75 17.46 12.11
CA SER A 143 -14.56 17.87 13.50
C SER A 143 -15.87 18.41 14.05
N LYS A 144 -16.03 18.34 15.38
CA LYS A 144 -17.24 18.81 16.05
C LYS A 144 -17.49 20.29 15.74
N VAL A 145 -18.72 20.60 15.32
CA VAL A 145 -19.19 21.98 15.11
C VAL A 145 -19.21 22.74 16.44
N PRO A 146 -18.67 23.97 16.50
CA PRO A 146 -18.76 24.78 17.71
C PRO A 146 -20.22 25.15 18.00
N ASP A 147 -20.60 25.06 19.27
CA ASP A 147 -21.83 25.65 19.78
C ASP A 147 -21.72 27.18 19.67
N THR A 148 -22.77 27.84 19.18
CA THR A 148 -22.80 29.29 18.94
C THR A 148 -24.12 29.88 19.40
N ASP A 149 -24.05 31.01 20.09
CA ASP A 149 -25.18 31.74 20.67
C ASP A 149 -25.82 32.74 19.68
N GLY A 150 -25.22 32.91 18.51
CA GLY A 150 -25.72 33.77 17.44
C GLY A 150 -24.80 33.79 16.21
N SER A 151 -25.13 34.64 15.24
CA SER A 151 -24.32 34.95 14.07
C SER A 151 -24.06 36.45 13.98
N MET A 152 -22.88 36.80 13.49
CA MET A 152 -22.38 38.15 13.30
C MET A 152 -21.98 38.31 11.83
N GLU A 153 -22.56 39.32 11.18
CA GLU A 153 -22.22 39.72 9.82
C GLU A 153 -21.01 40.67 9.82
N ALA A 154 -20.44 40.96 8.65
CA ALA A 154 -19.29 41.86 8.53
C ALA A 154 -19.54 43.26 9.13
N GLU A 155 -20.78 43.75 9.03
CA GLU A 155 -21.21 45.08 9.49
C GLU A 155 -21.27 45.17 11.03
N ASP A 156 -21.46 44.03 11.71
CA ASP A 156 -21.66 43.95 13.15
C ASP A 156 -20.35 43.69 13.93
N TYR A 157 -19.21 43.67 13.24
CA TYR A 157 -17.92 43.32 13.83
C TYR A 157 -17.55 44.22 15.02
N TYR A 158 -17.76 45.53 14.92
CA TYR A 158 -17.49 46.48 16.01
C TYR A 158 -18.59 46.54 17.07
N ALA A 159 -19.77 45.94 16.81
CA ALA A 159 -20.84 45.87 17.79
C ALA A 159 -20.55 44.80 18.87
N HIS A 160 -19.67 43.84 18.58
CA HIS A 160 -19.30 42.78 19.50
C HIS A 160 -17.89 43.01 20.06
N TRP A 161 -17.76 42.97 21.39
CA TRP A 161 -16.45 42.96 22.04
C TRP A 161 -15.90 41.53 22.00
N LEU A 162 -14.89 41.26 21.16
CA LEU A 162 -14.28 39.93 20.96
C LEU A 162 -12.97 39.76 21.74
N THR A 163 -12.75 38.60 22.36
CA THR A 163 -11.52 38.31 23.12
C THR A 163 -10.34 37.92 22.25
N GLY A 164 -10.60 37.58 20.98
CA GLY A 164 -9.61 37.04 20.04
C GLY A 164 -9.55 35.51 20.01
N LYS A 165 -10.16 34.79 20.96
CA LYS A 165 -10.18 33.32 20.92
C LYS A 165 -11.22 32.79 19.94
N ILE A 166 -10.86 31.72 19.24
CA ILE A 166 -11.73 31.10 18.24
C ILE A 166 -11.98 29.60 18.49
N LYS A 167 -13.21 29.17 18.18
CA LYS A 167 -13.55 27.76 17.96
C LYS A 167 -13.88 27.57 16.49
N GLN A 168 -13.27 26.55 15.89
CA GLN A 168 -13.55 26.21 14.50
C GLN A 168 -13.96 24.75 14.34
N SER A 169 -14.73 24.49 13.30
CA SER A 169 -14.96 23.16 12.77
C SER A 169 -14.69 23.11 11.28
N TYR A 170 -14.23 21.96 10.83
CA TYR A 170 -14.02 21.70 9.42
C TYR A 170 -14.47 20.29 9.08
N TRP A 171 -15.25 20.17 8.02
CA TRP A 171 -15.54 18.88 7.42
C TRP A 171 -15.42 18.96 5.92
N ASN A 172 -15.06 17.83 5.30
CA ASN A 172 -15.08 17.70 3.86
C ASN A 172 -15.45 16.29 3.42
N ALA A 173 -15.87 16.21 2.17
CA ALA A 173 -16.03 14.98 1.43
C ALA A 173 -15.38 15.16 0.06
N THR A 174 -14.41 14.32 -0.28
CA THR A 174 -13.60 14.38 -1.50
C THR A 174 -13.57 13.02 -2.17
N ALA A 175 -13.50 13.02 -3.50
CA ALA A 175 -13.30 11.83 -4.30
C ALA A 175 -12.31 12.15 -5.43
N GLY A 176 -11.57 11.15 -5.88
CA GLY A 176 -10.54 11.39 -6.87
C GLY A 176 -9.82 10.15 -7.35
N PHE A 177 -8.71 10.40 -8.02
CA PHE A 177 -7.86 9.37 -8.62
C PHE A 177 -6.54 9.23 -7.86
N ILE A 178 -6.04 8.00 -7.83
CA ILE A 178 -4.69 7.68 -7.38
C ILE A 178 -3.92 7.14 -8.57
N ALA A 179 -2.72 7.68 -8.83
CA ALA A 179 -1.81 7.14 -9.81
C ALA A 179 -0.49 6.72 -9.15
N ARG A 180 -0.06 5.49 -9.44
CA ARG A 180 1.27 5.00 -9.07
C ARG A 180 2.29 5.54 -10.06
N LEU A 181 3.26 6.31 -9.59
CA LEU A 181 4.38 6.78 -10.42
C LEU A 181 5.46 5.69 -10.52
N TRP A 182 5.94 5.20 -9.38
CA TRP A 182 6.85 4.06 -9.25
C TRP A 182 6.63 3.38 -7.89
N SER A 183 7.18 2.19 -7.62
CA SER A 183 7.21 1.70 -6.22
C SER A 183 8.25 2.52 -5.46
N PRO A 184 7.95 3.18 -4.32
CA PRO A 184 6.71 3.14 -3.51
C PRO A 184 5.74 4.33 -3.68
N VAL A 185 6.01 5.23 -4.62
CA VAL A 185 5.40 6.56 -4.73
C VAL A 185 4.11 6.56 -5.56
N HIS A 186 3.06 7.10 -4.96
CA HIS A 186 1.79 7.41 -5.61
C HIS A 186 1.50 8.91 -5.48
N VAL A 187 0.77 9.44 -6.45
CA VAL A 187 0.11 10.74 -6.40
C VAL A 187 -1.39 10.53 -6.31
N TYR A 188 -2.09 11.42 -5.64
CA TYR A 188 -3.54 11.47 -5.70
C TYR A 188 -4.01 12.90 -5.98
N ILE A 189 -5.11 12.99 -6.70
CA ILE A 189 -5.78 14.25 -7.02
C ILE A 189 -7.29 14.01 -6.96
N GLY A 190 -8.02 14.95 -6.37
CA GLY A 190 -9.46 14.83 -6.20
C GLY A 190 -10.14 16.18 -6.12
N ALA A 191 -11.46 16.12 -6.11
CA ALA A 191 -12.32 17.27 -5.88
C ALA A 191 -13.46 16.86 -4.97
N GLY A 192 -14.13 17.85 -4.39
CA GLY A 192 -15.26 17.59 -3.52
C GLY A 192 -15.84 18.86 -2.93
N TYR A 193 -16.39 18.69 -1.73
CA TYR A 193 -17.06 19.74 -0.99
C TYR A 193 -16.45 19.89 0.40
N SER A 194 -16.29 21.12 0.87
CA SER A 194 -15.84 21.43 2.22
C SER A 194 -16.68 22.51 2.88
N ASN A 195 -16.70 22.47 4.21
CA ASN A 195 -17.34 23.48 5.03
C ASN A 195 -16.40 23.79 6.21
N ARG A 196 -16.16 25.07 6.43
CA ARG A 196 -15.51 25.57 7.63
C ARG A 196 -16.45 26.52 8.36
N LYS A 197 -16.58 26.32 9.66
CA LYS A 197 -17.32 27.20 10.57
C LYS A 197 -16.35 27.78 11.59
N VAL A 198 -16.40 29.08 11.81
CA VAL A 198 -15.62 29.78 12.83
C VAL A 198 -16.57 30.52 13.77
N ALA A 199 -16.31 30.38 15.06
CA ALA A 199 -17.01 31.05 16.14
C ALA A 199 -16.00 31.80 17.00
N TRP A 200 -16.26 33.07 17.24
CA TRP A 200 -15.43 33.96 18.03
C TRP A 200 -15.98 34.07 19.46
N GLU A 201 -15.08 34.04 20.45
CA GLU A 201 -15.42 34.27 21.85
C GLU A 201 -15.60 35.78 22.10
N THR A 202 -16.73 36.15 22.68
CA THR A 202 -17.01 37.50 23.18
C THR A 202 -16.54 37.65 24.62
N PHE A 203 -16.35 38.89 25.10
CA PHE A 203 -15.88 39.14 26.48
C PHE A 203 -16.85 38.66 27.58
N ASP A 204 -18.12 38.41 27.25
CA ASP A 204 -19.10 37.81 28.17
C ASP A 204 -19.01 36.26 28.24
N GLY A 205 -18.12 35.65 27.45
CA GLY A 205 -17.90 34.21 27.41
C GLY A 205 -18.81 33.44 26.45
N SER A 206 -19.70 34.11 25.72
CA SER A 206 -20.50 33.50 24.64
C SER A 206 -19.69 33.32 23.35
N TYR A 207 -20.21 32.51 22.42
CA TYR A 207 -19.56 32.27 21.12
C TYR A 207 -20.47 32.67 19.98
N VAL A 208 -20.05 33.65 19.18
CA VAL A 208 -20.81 34.12 18.00
C VAL A 208 -20.16 33.62 16.72
N LYS A 209 -20.97 33.05 15.81
CA LYS A 209 -20.53 32.66 14.47
C LYS A 209 -20.19 33.93 13.69
N TYR A 210 -19.02 34.02 13.07
CA TYR A 210 -18.69 35.13 12.17
C TYR A 210 -18.80 34.65 10.73
N GLU A 211 -19.80 35.13 10.00
CA GLU A 211 -20.10 34.67 8.64
C GLU A 211 -18.94 34.89 7.65
N PRO A 212 -18.21 36.02 7.66
CA PRO A 212 -17.10 36.24 6.73
C PRO A 212 -15.91 35.27 6.87
N ASP A 213 -15.72 34.64 8.03
CA ASP A 213 -14.68 33.63 8.25
C ASP A 213 -15.16 32.19 8.00
N CYS A 214 -16.47 32.03 7.78
CA CYS A 214 -17.06 30.75 7.42
C CYS A 214 -17.06 30.61 5.89
N TYR A 215 -16.75 29.42 5.40
CA TYR A 215 -16.91 29.13 3.98
C TYR A 215 -17.57 27.77 3.76
N TYR A 216 -18.27 27.67 2.64
CA TYR A 216 -18.90 26.47 2.16
C TYR A 216 -18.68 26.43 0.65
N GLY A 217 -17.87 25.48 0.16
CA GLY A 217 -17.49 25.53 -1.24
C GLY A 217 -16.88 24.25 -1.80
N ALA A 218 -16.55 24.35 -3.09
CA ALA A 218 -15.78 23.33 -3.79
C ALA A 218 -14.35 23.29 -3.25
N VAL A 219 -13.80 22.09 -3.14
CA VAL A 219 -12.42 21.85 -2.76
C VAL A 219 -11.72 21.00 -3.81
N ILE A 220 -10.48 21.36 -4.12
CA ILE A 220 -9.57 20.54 -4.92
C ILE A 220 -8.48 20.03 -3.98
N GLU A 221 -8.13 18.76 -4.13
CA GLU A 221 -7.11 18.09 -3.34
C GLU A 221 -6.01 17.56 -4.24
N CYS A 222 -4.76 17.69 -3.81
CA CYS A 222 -3.67 16.90 -4.36
C CYS A 222 -2.66 16.50 -3.27
N GLY A 223 -1.96 15.39 -3.46
CA GLY A 223 -0.96 14.94 -2.51
C GLY A 223 -0.14 13.74 -2.96
N LEU A 224 0.78 13.36 -2.09
CA LEU A 224 1.70 12.23 -2.26
C LEU A 224 1.36 11.12 -1.27
N MET A 225 1.54 9.89 -1.72
CA MET A 225 1.37 8.70 -0.89
C MET A 225 2.57 7.77 -1.06
N LEU A 226 3.16 7.37 0.06
CA LEU A 226 4.29 6.45 0.12
C LEU A 226 3.83 5.11 0.68
N LYS A 227 4.01 4.06 -0.11
CA LYS A 227 3.71 2.68 0.30
C LYS A 227 4.91 2.00 0.94
N VAL A 228 4.77 1.55 2.18
CA VAL A 228 5.76 0.74 2.89
C VAL A 228 5.16 -0.63 3.21
N LYS A 229 5.54 -1.66 2.43
CA LYS A 229 4.95 -3.00 2.49
C LYS A 229 3.41 -2.95 2.36
N LYS A 230 2.68 -3.30 3.42
CA LYS A 230 1.21 -3.27 3.48
C LYS A 230 0.66 -1.93 3.98
N PHE A 231 1.49 -1.01 4.42
CA PHE A 231 1.08 0.28 4.96
C PHE A 231 1.29 1.40 3.95
N PHE A 232 0.60 2.52 4.14
CA PHE A 232 0.91 3.77 3.47
C PHE A 232 0.86 4.93 4.45
N ILE A 233 1.65 5.95 4.13
CA ILE A 233 1.49 7.30 4.66
C ILE A 233 1.18 8.23 3.49
N ASN A 234 0.31 9.20 3.70
CA ASN A 234 0.02 10.21 2.70
C ASN A 234 0.02 11.62 3.32
N GLY A 235 0.23 12.60 2.46
CA GLY A 235 0.18 14.01 2.82
C GLY A 235 -0.07 14.86 1.58
N GLY A 236 -0.84 15.93 1.75
CA GLY A 236 -1.26 16.77 0.65
C GLY A 236 -1.83 18.11 1.10
N VAL A 237 -2.31 18.85 0.12
CA VAL A 237 -2.95 20.16 0.30
C VAL A 237 -4.34 20.12 -0.31
N MET A 238 -5.27 20.79 0.36
CA MET A 238 -6.61 21.06 -0.14
C MET A 238 -6.74 22.56 -0.37
N LEU A 239 -7.22 22.94 -1.54
CA LEU A 239 -7.50 24.32 -1.94
C LEU A 239 -9.00 24.49 -1.97
N ASN A 240 -9.51 25.31 -1.06
CA ASN A 240 -10.94 25.60 -0.95
C ASN A 240 -11.26 26.88 -1.71
N ASN A 241 -12.35 26.85 -2.46
CA ASN A 241 -12.87 28.03 -3.12
C ASN A 241 -13.78 28.80 -2.15
N ASP A 242 -13.39 30.03 -1.84
CA ASP A 242 -14.25 30.99 -1.15
C ASP A 242 -14.42 32.23 -2.04
N SER A 243 -15.68 32.60 -2.30
CA SER A 243 -16.10 33.80 -3.01
C SER A 243 -15.18 34.24 -4.17
N ASN A 244 -15.02 33.34 -5.15
CA ASN A 244 -14.26 33.52 -6.41
C ASN A 244 -12.72 33.46 -6.31
N ASN A 245 -12.11 33.07 -5.19
CA ASN A 245 -10.67 32.83 -5.12
C ASN A 245 -10.30 31.61 -4.26
N PHE A 246 -9.29 30.84 -4.68
CA PHE A 246 -8.68 29.78 -3.87
C PHE A 246 -7.71 30.39 -2.84
N LYS A 247 -8.25 30.89 -1.73
CA LYS A 247 -7.43 31.50 -0.66
C LYS A 247 -7.07 30.49 0.43
N ASP A 248 -8.00 29.60 0.79
CA ASP A 248 -7.83 28.77 1.97
C ASP A 248 -7.17 27.43 1.66
N ARG A 249 -5.98 27.26 2.27
CA ARG A 249 -5.18 26.05 2.17
C ARG A 249 -5.37 25.23 3.43
N VAL A 250 -5.64 23.94 3.24
CA VAL A 250 -5.80 23.01 4.35
C VAL A 250 -4.84 21.85 4.13
N GLY A 251 -3.88 21.70 5.05
CA GLY A 251 -2.99 20.55 5.04
C GLY A 251 -3.77 19.27 5.35
N ASN A 252 -3.44 18.16 4.69
CA ASN A 252 -3.95 16.86 5.07
C ASN A 252 -2.84 15.82 5.20
N PHE A 253 -3.03 14.90 6.13
CA PHE A 253 -2.12 13.80 6.41
C PHE A 253 -2.91 12.55 6.74
N GLY A 254 -2.32 11.39 6.51
CA GLY A 254 -2.98 10.14 6.84
C GLY A 254 -2.05 8.94 6.84
N ILE A 255 -2.53 7.89 7.48
CA ILE A 255 -1.87 6.60 7.59
C ILE A 255 -2.90 5.50 7.39
N GLY A 256 -2.51 4.45 6.68
CA GLY A 256 -3.41 3.36 6.40
C GLY A 256 -2.71 2.11 5.90
N MET A 257 -3.51 1.21 5.35
CA MET A 257 -3.03 -0.07 4.86
C MET A 257 -3.74 -0.52 3.59
N TYR A 258 -3.04 -1.36 2.83
CA TYR A 258 -3.53 -2.10 1.69
C TYR A 258 -3.99 -3.50 2.12
N PHE A 259 -5.07 -4.00 1.51
CA PHE A 259 -5.56 -5.37 1.67
C PHE A 259 -6.09 -5.95 0.34
#